data_AF-A0A1G4QC82-F1
#
_entry.id   AF-A0A1G4QC82-F1
#
_cell.length_a   1.000
_cell.length_b   1.000
_cell.length_c   1.000
_cell.angle_alpha   90.00
_cell.angle_beta   90.00
_cell.angle_gamma   90.00
#
_symmetry.space_group_name_H-M   'P 1'
#
loop_
_entity.id
_entity.type
_entity.pdbx_description
1 polymer ?
#
loop_
_entity_poly.entity_id
_entity_poly.type
_entity_poly.pdbx_seq_one_letter_code
_entity_poly.pdbx_strand_id
1 'polypeptide(L)'
;MLVEFFWVAVVAGASAAAVIWVLATRTALGILRATNAGGLRYLLALLWPFGTRLVPGAAPAEATRLNKMLVGFFAALLIAIASMAVYSNLTFVLPAPTP
;
A
#
# COMPACT_ATOMS: atom_id res chain seq x y z
N MET A 1 20.13 17.83 -6.38
CA MET A 1 20.58 16.51 -5.86
C MET A 1 19.70 15.99 -4.72
N LEU A 2 19.75 16.52 -3.48
CA LEU A 2 18.98 15.94 -2.34
C LEU A 2 17.45 15.91 -2.55
N VAL A 3 16.90 16.99 -3.09
CA VAL A 3 15.47 17.12 -3.43
C VAL A 3 15.02 16.07 -4.45
N GLU A 4 15.83 15.80 -5.46
CA GLU A 4 15.51 14.82 -6.50
C GLU A 4 15.45 13.40 -5.91
N PHE A 5 16.32 13.07 -4.95
CA PHE A 5 16.27 11.78 -4.25
C PHE A 5 14.97 11.59 -3.47
N PHE A 6 14.46 12.61 -2.80
CA PHE A 6 13.17 12.51 -2.10
C PHE A 6 12.01 12.31 -3.07
N TRP A 7 11.99 13.02 -4.20
CA TRP A 7 10.98 12.82 -5.23
C TRP A 7 11.05 11.41 -5.83
N VAL A 8 12.24 10.92 -6.12
CA VAL A 8 12.44 9.53 -6.59
C VAL A 8 11.92 8.54 -5.56
N ALA A 9 12.20 8.74 -4.27
CA ALA A 9 11.72 7.86 -3.21
C ALA A 9 10.19 7.91 -3.04
N VAL A 10 9.56 9.07 -3.19
CA VAL A 10 8.10 9.22 -3.23
C VAL A 10 7.52 8.42 -4.40
N VAL A 11 8.04 8.63 -5.61
CA VAL A 11 7.53 7.96 -6.82
C VAL A 11 7.75 6.45 -6.74
N ALA A 12 8.94 6.02 -6.33
CA ALA A 12 9.27 4.60 -6.18
C ALA A 12 8.41 3.92 -5.10
N GLY A 13 8.26 4.55 -3.92
CA GLY A 13 7.44 4.04 -2.83
C GLY A 13 5.96 3.96 -3.21
N ALA A 14 5.41 5.01 -3.83
CA ALA A 14 4.02 5.02 -4.30
C ALA A 14 3.78 3.97 -5.41
N SER A 15 4.71 3.85 -6.36
CA SER A 15 4.62 2.85 -7.44
C SER A 15 4.70 1.43 -6.89
N ALA A 16 5.62 1.16 -5.97
CA ALA A 16 5.73 -0.13 -5.32
C ALA A 16 4.46 -0.48 -4.52
N ALA A 17 3.91 0.49 -3.77
CA ALA A 17 2.66 0.32 -3.06
C ALA A 17 1.49 -0.03 -4.01
N ALA A 18 1.37 0.68 -5.14
CA ALA A 18 0.36 0.41 -6.15
C ALA A 18 0.50 -0.98 -6.78
N VAL A 19 1.72 -1.38 -7.15
CA VAL A 19 1.99 -2.71 -7.72
C VAL A 19 1.64 -3.80 -6.71
N ILE A 20 2.06 -3.67 -5.46
CA ILE A 20 1.75 -4.62 -4.40
C ILE A 20 0.24 -4.71 -4.17
N TRP A 21 -0.47 -3.57 -4.18
CA TRP A 21 -1.92 -3.56 -4.06
C TRP A 21 -2.59 -4.38 -5.15
N VAL A 22 -2.22 -4.16 -6.42
CA VAL A 22 -2.79 -4.89 -7.56
C VAL A 22 -2.51 -6.38 -7.46
N LEU A 23 -1.27 -6.78 -7.12
CA LEU A 23 -0.90 -8.18 -6.99
C LEU A 23 -1.66 -8.88 -5.85
N ALA A 24 -1.80 -8.20 -4.71
CA ALA A 24 -2.53 -8.72 -3.57
C ALA A 24 -4.03 -8.81 -3.85
N THR A 25 -4.64 -7.81 -4.49
CA THR A 25 -6.04 -7.86 -4.94
C THR A 25 -6.27 -9.02 -5.91
N ARG A 26 -5.39 -9.21 -6.91
CA ARG A 26 -5.50 -10.36 -7.84
C ARG A 26 -5.44 -11.70 -7.11
N THR A 27 -4.54 -11.81 -6.12
CA THR A 27 -4.42 -13.02 -5.29
C THR A 27 -5.69 -13.25 -4.47
N ALA A 28 -6.19 -12.22 -3.78
CA ALA A 28 -7.42 -12.30 -2.99
C ALA A 28 -8.65 -12.65 -3.85
N LEU A 29 -8.79 -12.05 -5.03
CA LEU A 29 -9.85 -12.37 -5.97
C LEU A 29 -9.79 -13.83 -6.46
N GLY A 30 -8.58 -14.36 -6.68
CA GLY A 30 -8.39 -15.77 -7.04
C GLY A 30 -8.93 -16.73 -5.98
N ILE A 31 -8.60 -16.46 -4.71
CA ILE A 31 -9.08 -17.24 -3.55
C ILE A 31 -10.62 -17.18 -3.43
N LEU A 32 -11.20 -15.99 -3.62
CA LEU A 32 -12.64 -15.80 -3.51
C LEU A 32 -13.42 -16.47 -4.65
N ARG A 33 -12.87 -16.48 -5.87
CA ARG A 33 -13.45 -17.21 -7.00
C ARG A 33 -13.44 -18.72 -6.75
N ALA A 34 -12.36 -19.24 -6.16
CA ALA A 34 -12.26 -20.67 -5.82
C ALA A 34 -13.25 -21.09 -4.72
N THR A 35 -13.72 -20.15 -3.89
CA THR A 35 -14.60 -20.42 -2.74
C THR A 35 -16.06 -20.01 -2.98
N ASN A 36 -16.46 -19.66 -4.21
CA ASN A 36 -17.81 -19.18 -4.56
C ASN A 36 -18.31 -18.07 -3.61
N ALA A 37 -17.44 -17.12 -3.30
CA ALA A 37 -17.73 -16.06 -2.36
C ALA A 37 -18.77 -15.05 -2.90
N GLY A 38 -19.63 -14.52 -2.03
CA GLY A 38 -20.61 -13.50 -2.38
C GLY A 38 -20.02 -12.10 -2.62
N GLY A 39 -20.82 -11.18 -3.19
CA GLY A 39 -20.42 -9.83 -3.62
C GLY A 39 -19.66 -9.00 -2.57
N LEU A 40 -20.05 -9.06 -1.30
CA LEU A 40 -19.40 -8.33 -0.21
C LEU A 40 -17.93 -8.76 -0.01
N ARG A 41 -17.62 -10.04 -0.23
CA ARG A 41 -16.25 -10.54 -0.11
C ARG A 41 -15.35 -10.02 -1.24
N TYR A 42 -15.90 -9.79 -2.43
CA TYR A 42 -15.16 -9.16 -3.53
C TYR A 42 -14.74 -7.73 -3.18
N LEU A 43 -15.59 -6.96 -2.48
CA LEU A 43 -15.21 -5.65 -1.94
C LEU A 43 -14.09 -5.76 -0.90
N LEU A 44 -14.14 -6.78 -0.03
CA LEU A 44 -13.07 -7.05 0.94
C LEU A 44 -11.74 -7.47 0.28
N ALA A 45 -11.77 -8.07 -0.92
CA ALA A 45 -10.57 -8.34 -1.72
C ALA A 45 -10.01 -7.08 -2.40
N LEU A 46 -10.85 -6.09 -2.71
CA LEU A 46 -10.37 -4.79 -3.14
C LEU A 46 -9.72 -4.04 -1.96
N LEU A 47 -10.37 -4.09 -0.79
CA LEU A 47 -9.88 -3.57 0.48
C LEU A 47 -9.04 -4.60 1.25
N TRP A 48 -8.25 -5.39 0.52
CA TRP A 48 -7.51 -6.53 1.07
C TRP A 48 -6.63 -6.22 2.30
N PRO A 49 -6.03 -5.02 2.47
CA PRO A 49 -5.27 -4.72 3.69
C PRO A 49 -6.13 -4.74 4.95
N PHE A 50 -7.43 -4.48 4.80
CA PHE A 50 -8.42 -4.40 5.86
C PHE A 50 -9.34 -5.65 5.90
N GLY A 51 -9.44 -6.39 4.79
CA GLY A 51 -10.45 -7.45 4.61
C GLY A 51 -9.94 -8.88 4.51
N THR A 52 -8.64 -9.14 4.28
CA THR A 52 -8.14 -10.51 3.97
C THR A 52 -8.14 -11.46 5.15
N ARG A 53 -8.05 -10.97 6.39
CA ARG A 53 -8.22 -11.80 7.59
C ARG A 53 -9.65 -12.33 7.75
N LEU A 54 -10.61 -11.84 6.95
CA LEU A 54 -12.01 -12.23 6.95
C LEU A 54 -12.36 -13.23 5.83
N VAL A 55 -11.37 -13.81 5.13
CA VAL A 55 -11.58 -14.82 4.09
C VAL A 55 -11.38 -16.23 4.68
N PRO A 56 -12.43 -16.86 5.26
CA PRO A 56 -12.35 -18.24 5.71
C PRO A 56 -12.14 -19.17 4.52
N GLY A 57 -11.14 -20.05 4.60
CA GLY A 57 -10.83 -21.06 3.58
C GLY A 57 -9.56 -20.84 2.77
N ALA A 58 -8.84 -19.73 2.95
CA ALA A 58 -7.54 -19.54 2.33
C ALA A 58 -6.52 -20.56 2.85
N ALA A 59 -5.73 -21.15 1.95
CA ALA A 59 -4.66 -22.05 2.37
C ALA A 59 -3.63 -21.27 3.22
N PRO A 60 -3.00 -21.91 4.23
CA PRO A 60 -2.05 -21.22 5.12
C PRO A 60 -0.88 -20.56 4.36
N ALA A 61 -0.49 -21.13 3.22
CA ALA A 61 0.52 -20.55 2.33
C ALA A 61 0.07 -19.22 1.68
N GLU A 62 -1.20 -19.13 1.28
CA GLU A 62 -1.78 -17.92 0.66
C GLU A 62 -1.97 -16.81 1.69
N ALA A 63 -2.43 -17.15 2.90
CA ALA A 63 -2.52 -16.22 4.01
C ALA A 63 -1.15 -15.63 4.39
N THR A 64 -0.11 -16.47 4.42
CA THR A 64 1.28 -16.03 4.65
C THR A 64 1.75 -15.09 3.54
N ARG A 65 1.44 -15.39 2.28
CA ARG A 65 1.80 -14.56 1.14
C ARG A 65 1.11 -13.19 1.20
N LEU A 66 -0.17 -13.15 1.49
CA LEU A 66 -0.93 -11.90 1.67
C LEU A 66 -0.41 -11.07 2.84
N ASN A 67 -0.04 -11.71 3.96
CA ASN A 67 0.59 -11.01 5.08
C ASN A 67 1.95 -10.40 4.70
N LYS A 68 2.78 -11.10 3.92
CA LYS A 68 4.05 -10.55 3.41
C LYS A 68 3.80 -9.36 2.46
N MET A 69 2.80 -9.46 1.59
CA MET A 69 2.38 -8.35 0.73
C MET A 69 1.89 -7.17 1.56
N LEU A 70 1.18 -7.39 2.66
CA LEU A 70 0.72 -6.34 3.57
C LEU A 70 1.90 -5.56 4.17
N VAL A 71 2.90 -6.28 4.68
CA VAL A 71 4.12 -5.67 5.22
C VAL A 71 4.85 -4.87 4.13
N GLY A 72 5.01 -5.44 2.93
CA GLY A 72 5.63 -4.75 1.81
C GLY A 72 4.88 -3.49 1.38
N PHE A 73 3.54 -3.55 1.35
CA PHE A 73 2.69 -2.41 1.04
C PHE A 73 2.89 -1.27 2.04
N PHE A 74 2.82 -1.55 3.34
CA PHE A 74 3.02 -0.53 4.37
C PHE A 74 4.44 0.03 4.38
N ALA A 75 5.46 -0.81 4.17
CA ALA A 75 6.84 -0.33 4.06
C ALA A 75 7.00 0.65 2.88
N ALA A 76 6.47 0.32 1.71
CA ALA A 76 6.50 1.18 0.53
C ALA A 76 5.75 2.51 0.76
N LEU A 77 4.58 2.44 1.40
CA LEU A 77 3.77 3.61 1.74
C LEU A 77 4.50 4.52 2.75
N LEU A 78 5.09 3.94 3.79
CA LEU A 78 5.84 4.67 4.81
C LEU A 78 7.05 5.38 4.23
N ILE A 79 7.80 4.73 3.32
CA ILE A 79 8.93 5.36 2.63
C ILE A 79 8.46 6.57 1.82
N ALA A 80 7.35 6.44 1.06
CA ALA A 80 6.82 7.56 0.29
C ALA A 80 6.37 8.72 1.19
N ILE A 81 5.63 8.44 2.25
CA ILE A 81 5.15 9.46 3.21
C ILE A 81 6.31 10.14 3.91
N ALA A 82 7.28 9.36 4.42
CA ALA A 82 8.46 9.90 5.10
C ALA A 82 9.28 10.79 4.18
N SER A 83 9.46 10.38 2.92
CA SER A 83 10.19 11.17 1.91
C SER A 83 9.50 12.50 1.63
N MET A 84 8.16 12.49 1.48
CA MET A 84 7.38 13.71 1.28
C MET A 84 7.40 14.62 2.52
N ALA A 85 7.33 14.05 3.73
CA ALA A 85 7.37 14.80 4.98
C ALA A 85 8.73 15.50 5.16
N VAL A 86 9.83 14.78 4.92
CA VAL A 86 11.19 15.35 4.97
C VAL A 86 11.36 16.44 3.90
N TYR A 87 10.94 16.18 2.67
CA TYR A 87 10.97 17.17 1.60
C TYR A 87 10.20 18.45 1.98
N SER A 88 8.97 18.30 2.48
CA SER A 88 8.14 19.43 2.91
C SER A 88 8.81 20.21 4.03
N ASN A 89 9.38 19.54 5.02
CA ASN A 89 10.04 20.21 6.15
C ASN A 89 11.29 20.99 5.72
N LEU A 90 12.05 20.45 4.75
CA LEU A 90 13.25 21.11 4.23
C LEU A 90 12.95 22.27 3.28
N THR A 91 11.76 22.31 2.67
CA THR A 91 11.37 23.32 1.68
C THR A 91 10.37 24.35 2.20
N PHE A 92 9.84 24.16 3.41
CA PHE A 92 8.90 25.10 4.01
C PHE A 92 9.60 26.41 4.39
N VAL A 93 9.12 27.51 3.82
CA VAL A 93 9.55 28.87 4.18
C VAL A 93 8.36 29.59 4.81
N LEU A 94 8.53 30.07 6.05
CA LEU A 94 7.51 30.87 6.72
C LEU A 94 7.27 32.17 5.94
N PRO A 95 6.00 32.62 5.79
CA PRO A 95 5.72 33.91 5.19
C PRO A 95 6.46 35.01 5.96
N ALA A 96 7.17 35.89 5.25
CA ALA A 96 7.80 37.04 5.89
C ALA A 96 6.72 37.86 6.61
N PRO A 97 6.95 38.30 7.86
CA PRO A 97 6.01 39.17 8.55
C PRO A 97 5.80 40.42 7.70
N THR A 98 4.54 40.67 7.31
CA THR A 98 4.16 41.92 6.64
C THR A 98 4.35 43.07 7.62
N PRO A 99 5.01 44.18 7.21
CA PRO A 99 5.29 45.33 8.07
C PRO A 99 4.02 46.03 8.55
#